data_AF-A0A401ZW29-F1
#
_entry.id   AF-A0A401ZW29-F1
#
_cell.length_a   1.000
_cell.length_b   1.000
_cell.length_c   1.000
_cell.angle_alpha   90.00
_cell.angle_beta   90.00
_cell.angle_gamma   90.00
#
_symmetry.space_group_name_H-M   'P 1'
#
loop_
_entity.id
_entity.type
_entity.pdbx_description
1 polymer ?
#
loop_
_entity_poly.entity_id
_entity_poly.type
_entity_poly.pdbx_seq_one_letter_code
_entity_poly.pdbx_strand_id
1 'polypeptide(L)'
;MSSNSEQLRSGKIHSPHTPHDRDHLGRLPAFYAEAIFRPTARTFAHIAEYARWRPIWIQLAILVAVPVLLGLFRGIFHDTSRGVDTNTNVFFGFLSILTVGATIGAFVLKIVIVPILFFLGVSLQFAFARLFKGQGSYRQQAFSQLTYQVPLAIIGGVIITVISFLHISTLYFSPLISLAFFVYGVFLNVTMLMGVHHLARDKAFASVVLPYAIGILAICGLLVALSRFMAEAAHLI
;
A
#
# COMPACT_ATOMS: atom_id res chain seq x y z
N MET A 1 -11.85 52.17 31.84
CA MET A 1 -10.64 51.53 32.42
C MET A 1 -11.12 50.46 33.41
N SER A 2 -10.47 49.28 33.40
CA SER A 2 -10.58 48.22 34.43
C SER A 2 -11.75 47.23 34.38
N SER A 3 -11.91 46.42 33.31
CA SER A 3 -12.58 45.12 33.42
C SER A 3 -12.39 44.25 32.16
N ASN A 4 -11.20 43.70 31.92
CA ASN A 4 -11.00 42.67 30.88
C ASN A 4 -9.79 41.74 31.11
N SER A 5 -9.18 41.76 32.29
CA SER A 5 -7.96 41.00 32.60
C SER A 5 -8.21 39.62 33.23
N GLU A 6 -9.45 39.26 33.60
CA GLU A 6 -9.71 38.00 34.32
C GLU A 6 -10.05 36.79 33.44
N GLN A 7 -10.29 36.97 32.14
CA GLN A 7 -10.54 35.83 31.24
C GLN A 7 -9.28 35.08 30.77
N LEU A 8 -8.09 35.55 31.13
CA LEU A 8 -6.81 34.91 30.77
C LEU A 8 -6.33 33.85 31.77
N ARG A 9 -7.09 33.55 32.83
CA ARG A 9 -6.63 32.69 33.93
C ARG A 9 -7.31 31.32 34.06
N SER A 10 -8.22 30.95 33.16
CA SER A 10 -8.75 29.59 33.10
C SER A 10 -7.97 28.74 32.10
N GLY A 11 -6.66 28.69 32.30
CA GLY A 11 -5.80 27.67 31.72
C GLY A 11 -6.11 26.34 32.41
N LYS A 12 -7.24 25.71 32.07
CA LYS A 12 -7.42 24.27 32.25
C LYS A 12 -6.35 23.61 31.39
N ILE A 13 -5.21 23.33 32.02
CA ILE A 13 -4.25 22.34 31.54
C ILE A 13 -5.05 21.05 31.46
N HIS A 14 -5.63 20.79 30.28
CA HIS A 14 -6.13 19.47 29.94
C HIS A 14 -4.88 18.59 29.93
N SER A 15 -4.61 17.96 31.07
CA SER A 15 -3.67 16.86 31.13
C SER A 15 -4.13 15.88 30.04
N PRO A 16 -3.28 15.57 29.05
CA PRO A 16 -3.66 14.61 28.04
C PRO A 16 -3.89 13.29 28.78
N HIS A 17 -5.16 12.94 28.95
CA HIS A 17 -5.56 11.60 29.31
C HIS A 17 -4.88 10.69 28.29
N THR A 18 -3.80 10.03 28.69
CA THR A 18 -3.21 8.94 27.93
C THR A 18 -4.17 7.77 28.12
N PRO A 19 -5.10 7.52 27.17
CA PRO A 19 -6.08 6.47 27.36
C PRO A 19 -5.30 5.16 27.27
N HIS A 20 -5.62 4.31 28.24
CA HIS A 20 -5.10 2.97 28.47
C HIS A 20 -4.70 2.24 27.18
N ASP A 21 -3.42 1.89 27.10
CA ASP A 21 -2.62 1.39 25.97
C ASP A 21 -3.10 0.06 25.32
N ARG A 22 -4.26 -0.49 25.72
CA ARG A 22 -4.59 -1.90 25.49
C ARG A 22 -5.69 -2.18 24.46
N ASP A 23 -6.53 -1.21 24.10
CA ASP A 23 -7.72 -1.47 23.25
C ASP A 23 -7.63 -0.97 21.80
N HIS A 24 -6.44 -0.55 21.34
CA HIS A 24 -6.30 0.05 20.01
C HIS A 24 -6.35 -0.96 18.86
N LEU A 25 -6.03 -2.24 19.10
CA LEU A 25 -6.05 -3.26 18.03
C LEU A 25 -7.46 -3.57 17.54
N GLY A 26 -8.47 -3.52 18.42
CA GLY A 26 -9.87 -3.73 18.06
C GLY A 26 -10.45 -2.63 17.18
N ARG A 27 -9.80 -1.46 17.09
CA ARG A 27 -10.26 -0.34 16.25
C ARG A 27 -9.72 -0.38 14.82
N LEU A 28 -8.76 -1.26 14.51
CA LEU A 28 -8.18 -1.36 13.17
C LEU A 28 -9.23 -1.59 12.06
N PRO A 29 -10.22 -2.50 12.21
CA PRO A 29 -11.25 -2.69 11.19
C PRO A 29 -12.10 -1.44 10.96
N ALA A 30 -12.36 -0.65 12.02
CA ALA A 30 -13.08 0.61 11.90
C ALA A 30 -12.27 1.63 11.09
N PHE A 31 -10.95 1.74 11.34
CA PHE A 31 -10.07 2.60 10.55
C PHE A 31 -9.99 2.15 9.09
N TYR A 32 -10.00 0.85 8.79
CA TYR A 32 -10.05 0.34 7.42
C TYR A 32 -11.33 0.77 6.70
N ALA A 33 -12.48 0.60 7.36
CA ALA A 33 -13.76 1.01 6.81
C ALA A 33 -13.80 2.53 6.60
N GLU A 34 -13.32 3.31 7.55
CA GLU A 34 -13.29 4.77 7.45
C GLU A 34 -12.38 5.25 6.32
N ALA A 35 -11.19 4.64 6.16
CA ALA A 35 -10.24 5.00 5.11
C ALA A 35 -10.75 4.69 3.70
N ILE A 36 -11.52 3.61 3.52
CA ILE A 36 -12.12 3.25 2.22
C ILE A 36 -13.40 4.05 1.96
N PHE A 37 -14.36 4.04 2.88
CA PHE A 37 -15.68 4.59 2.59
C PHE A 37 -15.76 6.11 2.79
N ARG A 38 -14.86 6.71 3.58
CA ARG A 38 -14.85 8.16 3.86
C ARG A 38 -13.44 8.74 3.76
N PRO A 39 -12.79 8.67 2.59
CA PRO A 39 -11.44 9.16 2.41
C PRO A 39 -11.44 10.69 2.39
N THR A 40 -11.10 11.28 3.53
CA THR A 40 -10.88 12.73 3.64
C THR A 40 -9.54 13.01 4.29
N ALA A 41 -8.94 14.17 4.00
CA ALA A 41 -7.68 14.57 4.64
C ALA A 41 -7.84 14.61 6.18
N ARG A 42 -9.00 15.06 6.68
CA ARG A 42 -9.32 15.06 8.12
C ARG A 42 -9.39 13.66 8.70
N THR A 43 -9.99 12.71 7.97
CA THR A 43 -10.03 11.29 8.35
C THR A 43 -8.61 10.75 8.53
N PHE A 44 -7.73 10.97 7.56
CA PHE A 44 -6.34 10.47 7.63
C PHE A 44 -5.48 11.19 8.67
N ALA A 45 -5.73 12.48 8.91
CA ALA A 45 -5.09 13.21 10.00
C ALA A 45 -5.45 12.60 11.36
N HIS A 46 -6.74 12.32 11.59
CA HIS A 46 -7.23 11.66 12.80
C HIS A 46 -6.67 10.24 12.95
N ILE A 47 -6.68 9.42 11.88
CA ILE A 47 -6.10 8.06 11.90
C ILE A 47 -4.61 8.11 12.25
N ALA A 48 -3.87 9.08 11.70
CA ALA A 48 -2.44 9.24 11.98
C ALA A 48 -2.13 9.49 13.46
N GLU A 49 -3.01 10.09 14.24
CA GLU A 49 -2.79 10.30 15.69
C GLU A 49 -2.60 8.98 16.44
N TYR A 50 -3.16 7.87 15.93
CA TYR A 50 -3.04 6.53 16.51
C TYR A 50 -1.81 5.74 16.01
N ALA A 51 -0.95 6.37 15.22
CA ALA A 51 0.17 5.67 14.58
C ALA A 51 1.21 5.15 15.58
N ARG A 52 1.32 3.83 15.63
CA ARG A 52 2.27 3.10 16.50
C ARG A 52 2.93 1.98 15.71
N TRP A 53 4.16 1.63 16.09
CA TRP A 53 4.92 0.58 15.40
C TRP A 53 4.30 -0.80 15.49
N ARG A 54 3.70 -1.16 16.63
CA ARG A 54 3.07 -2.48 16.82
C ARG A 54 1.90 -2.74 15.83
N PRO A 55 0.92 -1.83 15.67
CA PRO A 55 -0.09 -1.95 14.61
C PRO A 55 0.45 -1.98 13.18
N ILE A 56 1.56 -1.29 12.90
CA ILE A 56 2.20 -1.30 11.57
C ILE A 56 2.69 -2.73 11.24
N TRP A 57 3.41 -3.38 12.16
CA TRP A 57 3.89 -4.75 11.96
C TRP A 57 2.75 -5.76 11.81
N ILE A 58 1.67 -5.62 12.59
CA ILE A 58 0.49 -6.49 12.48
C ILE A 58 -0.18 -6.31 11.11
N GLN A 59 -0.38 -5.08 10.66
CA GLN A 59 -0.93 -4.79 9.33
C GLN A 59 -0.07 -5.34 8.21
N LEU A 60 1.25 -5.24 8.34
CA LEU A 60 2.20 -5.78 7.38
C LEU A 60 2.15 -7.32 7.33
N ALA A 61 2.03 -7.97 8.48
CA ALA A 61 1.84 -9.41 8.57
C ALA A 61 0.53 -9.84 7.89
N ILE A 62 -0.57 -9.12 8.10
CA ILE A 62 -1.86 -9.35 7.42
C ILE A 62 -1.70 -9.16 5.91
N LEU A 63 -1.01 -8.09 5.48
CA LEU A 63 -0.76 -7.78 4.07
C LEU A 63 0.01 -8.91 3.35
N VAL A 64 0.91 -9.59 4.05
CA VAL A 64 1.65 -10.74 3.50
C VAL A 64 0.81 -12.01 3.56
N ALA A 65 0.17 -12.29 4.71
CA ALA A 65 -0.52 -13.54 4.95
C ALA A 65 -1.78 -13.71 4.09
N VAL A 66 -2.64 -12.69 3.98
CA VAL A 66 -3.94 -12.83 3.30
C VAL A 66 -3.79 -13.17 1.81
N PRO A 67 -2.95 -12.48 1.02
CA PRO A 67 -2.77 -12.85 -0.39
C PRO A 67 -2.20 -14.25 -0.58
N VAL A 68 -1.36 -14.72 0.35
CA VAL A 68 -0.82 -16.09 0.31
C VAL A 68 -1.92 -17.09 0.57
N LEU A 69 -2.74 -16.89 1.60
CA LEU A 69 -3.86 -17.77 1.91
C LEU A 69 -4.88 -17.82 0.77
N LEU A 70 -5.21 -16.68 0.16
CA LEU A 70 -6.08 -16.62 -1.01
C LEU A 70 -5.47 -17.30 -2.23
N GLY A 71 -4.16 -17.17 -2.44
CA GLY A 71 -3.44 -17.86 -3.51
C GLY A 71 -3.42 -19.38 -3.33
N LEU A 72 -3.16 -19.87 -2.11
CA LEU A 72 -3.23 -21.29 -1.77
C LEU A 72 -4.64 -21.84 -1.96
N PHE A 73 -5.65 -21.11 -1.50
CA PHE A 73 -7.05 -21.47 -1.72
C PHE A 73 -7.34 -21.63 -3.21
N ARG A 74 -6.95 -20.66 -4.03
CA ARG A 74 -7.10 -20.74 -5.50
C ARG A 74 -6.38 -21.95 -6.09
N GLY A 75 -5.19 -22.27 -5.61
CA GLY A 75 -4.39 -23.42 -6.07
C GLY A 75 -5.05 -24.77 -5.77
N ILE A 76 -5.80 -24.90 -4.68
CA ILE A 76 -6.52 -26.13 -4.33
C ILE A 76 -7.74 -26.34 -5.24
N PHE A 77 -8.43 -25.27 -5.65
CA PHE A 77 -9.66 -25.35 -6.46
C PHE A 77 -9.46 -25.31 -7.97
N HIS A 78 -8.30 -24.85 -8.45
CA HIS A 78 -7.94 -24.97 -9.86
C HIS A 78 -7.14 -26.26 -10.04
N ASP A 79 -7.79 -27.30 -10.56
CA ASP A 79 -7.10 -28.46 -11.13
C ASP A 79 -5.93 -27.97 -12.00
N THR A 80 -4.75 -28.50 -11.70
CA THR A 80 -3.43 -28.15 -12.28
C THR A 80 -3.32 -28.45 -13.79
N SER A 81 -4.43 -28.61 -14.51
CA SER A 81 -4.50 -29.22 -15.83
C SER A 81 -4.83 -28.25 -16.98
N ARG A 82 -4.81 -26.93 -16.78
CA ARG A 82 -4.83 -25.97 -17.90
C ARG A 82 -3.62 -25.05 -17.87
N GLY A 83 -2.56 -25.57 -18.50
CA GLY A 83 -1.65 -24.81 -19.35
C GLY A 83 -1.14 -23.51 -18.76
N VAL A 84 -0.05 -23.60 -18.01
CA VAL A 84 0.94 -22.53 -18.02
C VAL A 84 1.49 -22.49 -19.45
N ASP A 85 0.85 -21.74 -20.34
CA ASP A 85 1.45 -21.32 -21.61
C ASP A 85 2.53 -20.29 -21.27
N THR A 86 3.70 -20.81 -20.90
CA THR A 86 4.97 -20.10 -20.80
C THR A 86 5.48 -19.78 -22.19
N ASN A 87 4.98 -18.70 -22.76
CA ASN A 87 5.63 -17.92 -23.82
C ASN A 87 4.90 -16.57 -23.89
N THR A 88 5.28 -15.54 -23.14
CA THR A 88 6.35 -14.61 -23.57
C THR A 88 6.48 -13.47 -22.54
N ASN A 89 7.31 -13.65 -21.50
CA ASN A 89 8.03 -12.61 -20.74
C ASN A 89 8.43 -13.19 -19.38
N VAL A 90 9.73 -13.38 -19.16
CA VAL A 90 10.31 -13.82 -17.88
C VAL A 90 9.85 -12.89 -16.74
N PHE A 91 9.58 -11.62 -17.03
CA PHE A 91 9.05 -10.64 -16.09
C PHE A 91 7.60 -10.93 -15.64
N PHE A 92 6.71 -11.29 -16.56
CA PHE A 92 5.36 -11.74 -16.20
C PHE A 92 5.42 -13.07 -15.43
N GLY A 93 6.37 -13.94 -15.76
CA GLY A 93 6.66 -15.14 -14.97
C GLY A 93 7.11 -14.82 -13.54
N PHE A 94 8.04 -13.89 -13.34
CA PHE A 94 8.52 -13.47 -12.03
C PHE A 94 7.44 -12.76 -11.20
N LEU A 95 6.69 -11.85 -11.83
CA LEU A 95 5.54 -11.22 -11.18
C LEU A 95 4.45 -12.23 -10.85
N SER A 96 4.21 -13.21 -11.72
CA SER A 96 3.28 -14.34 -11.50
C SER A 96 3.76 -15.23 -10.36
N ILE A 97 5.06 -15.52 -10.23
CA ILE A 97 5.63 -16.27 -9.09
C ILE A 97 5.51 -15.47 -7.78
N LEU A 98 5.64 -14.14 -7.83
CA LEU A 98 5.43 -13.27 -6.66
C LEU A 98 3.95 -13.10 -6.27
N THR A 99 3.04 -13.18 -7.24
CA THR A 99 1.59 -13.06 -7.02
C THR A 99 0.93 -14.39 -6.68
N VAL A 100 1.29 -15.45 -7.40
CA VAL A 100 0.84 -16.83 -7.21
C VAL A 100 1.88 -17.53 -6.35
N GLY A 101 1.73 -17.40 -5.03
CA GLY A 101 2.59 -18.01 -4.01
C GLY A 101 2.45 -19.54 -3.93
N ALA A 102 2.57 -20.23 -5.06
CA ALA A 102 2.41 -21.68 -5.15
C ALA A 102 3.62 -22.45 -4.60
N THR A 103 4.75 -21.78 -4.33
CA THR A 103 5.94 -22.42 -3.77
C THR A 103 6.32 -21.86 -2.40
N ILE A 104 6.80 -22.73 -1.53
CA ILE A 104 7.33 -22.36 -0.20
C ILE A 104 8.45 -21.31 -0.35
N GLY A 105 9.28 -21.43 -1.39
CA GLY A 105 10.32 -20.44 -1.71
C GLY A 105 9.75 -19.04 -2.00
N ALA A 106 8.70 -18.94 -2.82
CA ALA A 106 8.03 -17.67 -3.10
C ALA A 106 7.40 -17.07 -1.84
N PHE A 107 6.87 -17.89 -0.93
CA PHE A 107 6.33 -17.43 0.34
C PHE A 107 7.40 -16.82 1.25
N VAL A 108 8.51 -17.52 1.49
CA VAL A 108 9.62 -17.01 2.30
C VAL A 108 10.19 -15.73 1.71
N LEU A 109 10.36 -15.70 0.39
CA LEU A 109 10.82 -14.51 -0.32
C LEU A 109 9.86 -13.33 -0.12
N LYS A 110 8.54 -13.57 -0.20
CA LYS A 110 7.51 -12.54 -0.02
C LYS A 110 7.48 -11.98 1.40
N ILE A 111 7.70 -12.81 2.43
CA ILE A 111 7.78 -12.36 3.83
C ILE A 111 8.89 -11.32 4.01
N VAL A 112 10.03 -11.47 3.32
CA VAL A 112 11.16 -10.54 3.45
C VAL A 112 11.02 -9.35 2.49
N ILE A 113 10.67 -9.60 1.23
CA ILE A 113 10.63 -8.58 0.19
C ILE A 113 9.49 -7.58 0.43
N VAL A 114 8.29 -8.02 0.83
CA VAL A 114 7.13 -7.13 0.95
C VAL A 114 7.37 -6.02 2.00
N PRO A 115 7.84 -6.32 3.24
CA PRO A 115 8.23 -5.30 4.20
C PRO A 115 9.28 -4.32 3.67
N ILE A 116 10.33 -4.82 3.01
CA ILE A 116 11.42 -4.00 2.50
C ILE A 116 10.89 -3.03 1.43
N LEU A 117 10.14 -3.53 0.44
CA LEU A 117 9.56 -2.70 -0.61
C LEU A 117 8.54 -1.71 -0.06
N PHE A 118 7.75 -2.10 0.94
CA PHE A 118 6.81 -1.22 1.62
C PHE A 118 7.54 -0.05 2.28
N PHE A 119 8.52 -0.32 3.14
CA PHE A 119 9.27 0.74 3.82
C PHE A 119 10.07 1.60 2.85
N LEU A 120 10.65 1.02 1.80
CA LEU A 120 11.32 1.77 0.74
C LEU A 120 10.36 2.73 0.03
N GLY A 121 9.17 2.25 -0.34
CA GLY A 121 8.13 3.08 -0.97
C GLY A 121 7.66 4.21 -0.06
N VAL A 122 7.40 3.93 1.21
CA VAL A 122 7.01 4.96 2.20
C VAL A 122 8.15 5.96 2.42
N SER A 123 9.41 5.51 2.49
CA SER A 123 10.58 6.38 2.65
C SER A 123 10.76 7.33 1.47
N LEU A 124 10.57 6.83 0.26
CA LEU A 124 10.62 7.66 -0.94
C LEU A 124 9.52 8.73 -0.91
N GLN A 125 8.27 8.32 -0.66
CA GLN A 125 7.14 9.26 -0.55
C GLN A 125 7.32 10.26 0.59
N PHE A 126 7.83 9.82 1.75
CA PHE A 126 8.12 10.68 2.89
C PHE A 126 9.21 11.71 2.58
N ALA A 127 10.26 11.31 1.84
CA ALA A 127 11.31 12.24 1.41
C ALA A 127 10.75 13.35 0.51
N PHE A 128 9.87 13.00 -0.44
CA PHE A 128 9.18 14.01 -1.26
C PHE A 128 8.22 14.87 -0.45
N ALA A 129 7.44 14.28 0.46
CA ALA A 129 6.58 15.04 1.35
C ALA A 129 7.38 16.06 2.18
N ARG A 130 8.57 15.68 2.65
CA ARG A 130 9.50 16.59 3.34
C ARG A 130 10.11 17.65 2.44
N LEU A 131 10.43 17.33 1.19
CA LEU A 131 10.86 18.32 0.20
C LEU A 131 9.79 19.41 -0.01
N PHE A 132 8.52 19.04 0.04
CA PHE A 132 7.39 19.97 -0.02
C PHE A 132 7.02 20.63 1.32
N LYS A 133 7.87 20.52 2.35
CA LYS A 133 7.69 21.08 3.70
C LYS A 133 6.52 20.46 4.49
N GLY A 134 6.18 19.20 4.23
CA GLY A 134 5.18 18.46 5.00
C GLY A 134 5.57 18.30 6.47
N GLN A 135 4.59 18.34 7.38
CA GLN A 135 4.83 18.31 8.83
C GLN A 135 4.70 16.92 9.47
N GLY A 136 4.18 15.95 8.73
CA GLY A 136 3.88 14.62 9.24
C GLY A 136 5.13 13.82 9.64
N SER A 137 4.94 12.83 10.52
CA SER A 137 6.00 11.87 10.87
C SER A 137 5.97 10.63 9.97
N TYR A 138 7.13 10.00 9.81
CA TYR A 138 7.27 8.77 9.01
C TYR A 138 6.32 7.66 9.46
N ARG A 139 6.19 7.49 10.78
CA ARG A 139 5.32 6.49 11.40
C ARG A 139 3.84 6.73 11.08
N GLN A 140 3.41 7.99 11.13
CA GLN A 140 2.04 8.38 10.78
C GLN A 140 1.73 8.04 9.33
N GLN A 141 2.63 8.36 8.42
CA GLN A 141 2.47 8.02 7.01
C GLN A 141 2.42 6.51 6.79
N ALA A 142 3.35 5.75 7.36
CA ALA A 142 3.39 4.29 7.23
C ALA A 142 2.10 3.63 7.75
N PHE A 143 1.62 4.06 8.92
CA PHE A 143 0.40 3.55 9.51
C PHE A 143 -0.85 3.88 8.68
N SER A 144 -1.01 5.15 8.29
CA SER A 144 -2.16 5.58 7.48
C SER A 144 -2.16 4.94 6.09
N GLN A 145 -0.98 4.69 5.51
CA GLN A 145 -0.85 3.99 4.24
C GLN A 145 -1.32 2.53 4.33
N LEU A 146 -0.88 1.80 5.36
CA LEU A 146 -1.34 0.42 5.58
C LEU A 146 -2.85 0.34 5.83
N THR A 147 -3.42 1.37 6.46
CA THR A 147 -4.84 1.39 6.83
C THR A 147 -5.77 1.25 5.63
N TYR A 148 -5.41 1.78 4.46
CA TYR A 148 -6.17 1.53 3.23
C TYR A 148 -5.56 0.43 2.36
N GLN A 149 -4.23 0.25 2.38
CA GLN A 149 -3.56 -0.71 1.52
C GLN A 149 -3.92 -2.16 1.86
N VAL A 150 -4.02 -2.49 3.16
CA VAL A 150 -4.43 -3.82 3.64
C VAL A 150 -5.83 -4.19 3.13
N PRO A 151 -6.89 -3.41 3.41
CA PRO A 151 -8.23 -3.77 2.96
C PRO A 151 -8.38 -3.71 1.43
N LEU A 152 -7.71 -2.79 0.72
CA LEU A 152 -7.68 -2.83 -0.76
C LEU A 152 -7.09 -4.15 -1.29
N ALA A 153 -5.98 -4.61 -0.70
CA ALA A 153 -5.35 -5.87 -1.10
C ALA A 153 -6.25 -7.08 -0.83
N ILE A 154 -6.98 -7.07 0.30
CA ILE A 154 -7.96 -8.13 0.63
C ILE A 154 -9.11 -8.11 -0.36
N ILE A 155 -9.74 -6.95 -0.59
CA ILE A 155 -10.89 -6.82 -1.51
C ILE A 155 -10.47 -7.21 -2.94
N GLY A 156 -9.33 -6.69 -3.41
CA GLY A 156 -8.81 -7.03 -4.73
C GLY A 156 -8.50 -8.52 -4.87
N GLY A 157 -7.87 -9.13 -3.87
CA GLY A 157 -7.60 -10.56 -3.84
C GLY A 157 -8.89 -11.41 -3.87
N VAL A 158 -9.89 -11.04 -3.07
CA VAL A 158 -11.18 -11.75 -3.03
C VAL A 158 -11.91 -11.63 -4.38
N ILE A 159 -11.98 -10.43 -4.97
CA ILE A 159 -12.62 -10.22 -6.28
C ILE A 159 -11.95 -11.10 -7.35
N ILE A 160 -10.61 -11.11 -7.40
CA ILE A 160 -9.87 -11.93 -8.36
C ILE A 160 -10.14 -13.42 -8.14
N THR A 161 -10.16 -13.89 -6.88
CA THR A 161 -10.47 -15.28 -6.54
C THR A 161 -11.89 -15.66 -6.96
N VAL A 162 -12.88 -14.80 -6.71
CA VAL A 162 -14.28 -15.04 -7.10
C VAL A 162 -14.42 -15.07 -8.63
N ILE A 163 -13.82 -14.13 -9.35
CA ILE A 163 -13.84 -14.12 -10.83
C ILE A 163 -13.20 -15.38 -11.39
N SER A 164 -12.07 -15.82 -10.82
CA SER A 164 -11.41 -17.06 -11.23
C SER A 164 -12.29 -18.29 -10.97
N PHE A 165 -13.07 -18.30 -9.89
CA PHE A 165 -13.98 -19.39 -9.56
C PHE A 165 -15.18 -19.46 -10.52
N LEU A 166 -15.71 -18.29 -10.92
CA LEU A 166 -16.84 -18.19 -11.85
C LEU A 166 -16.45 -18.44 -13.33
N HIS A 167 -15.18 -18.74 -13.62
CA HIS A 167 -14.66 -18.95 -14.99
C HIS A 167 -14.96 -17.79 -15.96
N ILE A 168 -15.17 -16.58 -15.43
CA ILE A 168 -15.34 -15.37 -16.25
C ILE A 168 -13.97 -15.02 -16.81
N SER A 169 -13.88 -14.70 -18.11
CA SER A 169 -12.64 -14.41 -18.84
C SER A 169 -11.72 -13.43 -18.08
N THR A 170 -10.79 -13.97 -17.29
CA THR A 170 -9.89 -13.20 -16.42
C THR A 170 -8.98 -12.28 -17.22
N LEU A 171 -8.76 -12.60 -18.49
CA LEU A 171 -7.88 -11.89 -19.41
C LEU A 171 -8.30 -10.42 -19.61
N TYR A 172 -9.60 -10.14 -19.69
CA TYR A 172 -10.12 -8.77 -19.91
C TYR A 172 -10.50 -8.04 -18.62
N PHE A 173 -11.08 -8.76 -17.66
CA PHE A 173 -11.56 -8.14 -16.42
C PHE A 173 -10.44 -7.84 -15.42
N SER A 174 -9.41 -8.70 -15.35
CA SER A 174 -8.28 -8.51 -14.43
C SER A 174 -7.55 -7.16 -14.61
N PRO A 175 -7.13 -6.77 -15.84
CA PRO A 175 -6.46 -5.48 -16.02
C PRO A 175 -7.38 -4.28 -15.73
N LEU A 176 -8.67 -4.38 -16.08
CA LEU A 176 -9.63 -3.29 -15.82
C LEU A 176 -9.85 -3.07 -14.32
N ILE A 177 -10.04 -4.15 -13.57
CA ILE A 177 -10.17 -4.09 -12.10
C ILE A 177 -8.87 -3.58 -11.49
N SER A 178 -7.72 -4.11 -11.91
CA SER A 178 -6.41 -3.66 -11.42
C SER A 178 -6.20 -2.17 -11.65
N LEU A 179 -6.59 -1.65 -12.82
CA LEU A 179 -6.53 -0.23 -13.14
C LEU A 179 -7.47 0.59 -12.25
N ALA A 180 -8.71 0.14 -12.03
CA ALA A 180 -9.66 0.83 -11.15
C ALA A 180 -9.14 0.91 -9.71
N PHE A 181 -8.62 -0.19 -9.16
CA PHE A 181 -7.99 -0.23 -7.84
C PHE A 181 -6.73 0.64 -7.77
N PHE A 182 -5.94 0.69 -8.83
CA PHE A 182 -4.76 1.54 -8.91
C PHE A 182 -5.14 3.03 -8.85
N VAL A 183 -6.07 3.48 -9.69
CA VAL A 183 -6.53 4.88 -9.72
C VAL A 183 -7.11 5.28 -8.36
N TYR A 184 -7.95 4.42 -7.79
CA TYR A 184 -8.52 4.66 -6.47
C TYR A 184 -7.46 4.66 -5.37
N GLY A 185 -6.48 3.75 -5.41
CA GLY A 185 -5.34 3.71 -4.49
C GLY A 185 -4.47 4.96 -4.56
N VAL A 186 -4.24 5.51 -5.76
CA VAL A 186 -3.54 6.80 -5.94
C VAL A 186 -4.33 7.94 -5.29
N PHE A 187 -5.65 7.99 -5.52
CA PHE A 187 -6.53 8.98 -4.89
C PHE A 187 -6.48 8.91 -3.35
N LEU A 188 -6.52 7.70 -2.77
CA LEU A 188 -6.37 7.49 -1.33
C LEU A 188 -5.00 7.94 -0.82
N ASN A 189 -3.92 7.64 -1.55
CA ASN A 189 -2.56 8.05 -1.18
C ASN A 189 -2.43 9.58 -1.14
N VAL A 190 -2.93 10.29 -2.16
CA VAL A 190 -2.94 11.76 -2.18
C VAL A 190 -3.72 12.33 -1.00
N THR A 191 -4.90 11.77 -0.71
CA THR A 191 -5.75 12.22 0.41
C THR A 191 -5.10 11.97 1.77
N MET A 192 -4.40 10.83 1.91
CA MET A 192 -3.61 10.50 3.08
C MET A 192 -2.46 11.48 3.28
N LEU A 193 -1.69 11.79 2.24
CA LEU A 193 -0.59 12.77 2.31
C LEU A 193 -1.09 14.18 2.68
N MET A 194 -2.23 14.62 2.13
CA MET A 194 -2.85 15.88 2.53
C MET A 194 -3.17 15.89 4.04
N GLY A 195 -3.75 14.81 4.55
CA GLY A 195 -4.12 14.69 5.97
C GLY A 195 -2.92 14.59 6.92
N VAL A 196 -1.97 13.70 6.61
CA VAL A 196 -0.83 13.41 7.49
C VAL A 196 0.19 14.54 7.50
N HIS A 197 0.44 15.16 6.34
CA HIS A 197 1.49 16.16 6.20
C HIS A 197 0.98 17.60 6.12
N HIS A 198 -0.33 17.81 6.15
CA HIS A 198 -0.97 19.13 5.98
C HIS A 198 -0.54 19.84 4.69
N LEU A 199 -0.35 19.06 3.62
CA LEU A 199 0.08 19.56 2.32
C LEU A 199 -1.11 20.06 1.51
N ALA A 200 -0.88 21.10 0.70
CA ALA A 200 -1.80 21.52 -0.35
C ALA A 200 -1.95 20.42 -1.42
N ARG A 201 -3.10 20.39 -2.09
CA ARG A 201 -3.51 19.32 -3.00
C ARG A 201 -2.53 19.10 -4.16
N ASP A 202 -2.00 20.17 -4.71
CA ASP A 202 -1.02 20.20 -5.80
C ASP A 202 0.30 19.52 -5.39
N LYS A 203 0.81 19.87 -4.21
CA LYS A 203 2.05 19.30 -3.66
C LYS A 203 1.87 17.84 -3.26
N ALA A 204 0.73 17.51 -2.66
CA ALA A 204 0.39 16.14 -2.32
C ALA A 204 0.32 15.27 -3.59
N PHE A 205 -0.34 15.75 -4.64
CA PHE A 205 -0.40 15.06 -5.92
C PHE A 205 0.99 14.85 -6.53
N ALA A 206 1.83 15.90 -6.58
CA ALA A 206 3.20 15.79 -7.08
C ALA A 206 4.03 14.77 -6.27
N SER A 207 3.89 14.76 -4.94
CA SER A 207 4.61 13.82 -4.07
C SER A 207 4.23 12.36 -4.25
N VAL A 208 3.05 12.08 -4.81
CA VAL A 208 2.61 10.73 -5.16
C VAL A 208 3.06 10.36 -6.57
N VAL A 209 2.78 11.22 -7.55
CA VAL A 209 3.04 10.93 -8.96
C VAL A 209 4.53 10.80 -9.27
N LEU A 210 5.37 11.61 -8.63
CA LEU A 210 6.80 11.66 -8.94
C LEU A 210 7.54 10.36 -8.59
N PRO A 211 7.35 9.74 -7.40
CA PRO A 211 7.82 8.38 -7.13
C PRO A 211 7.38 7.34 -8.14
N TYR A 212 6.11 7.36 -8.57
CA TYR A 212 5.61 6.40 -9.56
C TYR A 212 6.26 6.62 -10.93
N ALA A 213 6.40 7.87 -11.37
CA ALA A 213 7.08 8.21 -12.62
C ALA A 213 8.55 7.76 -12.60
N ILE A 214 9.28 8.04 -11.53
CA ILE A 214 10.67 7.58 -11.35
C ILE A 214 10.73 6.06 -11.33
N GLY A 215 9.82 5.39 -10.62
CA GLY A 215 9.75 3.93 -10.58
C GLY A 215 9.52 3.31 -11.95
N ILE A 216 8.59 3.86 -12.75
CA ILE A 216 8.32 3.41 -14.11
C ILE A 216 9.56 3.62 -15.00
N LEU A 217 10.18 4.81 -14.96
CA LEU A 217 11.39 5.09 -15.73
C LEU A 217 12.54 4.16 -15.36
N ALA A 218 12.74 3.88 -14.06
CA ALA A 218 13.77 2.96 -13.58
C ALA A 218 13.53 1.52 -14.07
N ILE A 219 12.30 1.04 -14.01
CA ILE A 219 11.93 -0.30 -14.51
C ILE A 219 12.13 -0.37 -16.02
N CYS A 220 11.63 0.61 -16.78
CA CYS A 220 11.81 0.66 -18.24
C CYS A 220 13.30 0.69 -18.62
N GLY A 221 14.10 1.51 -17.92
CA GLY A 221 15.55 1.57 -18.13
C GLY A 221 16.25 0.24 -17.85
N LEU A 222 15.90 -0.44 -16.74
CA LEU A 222 16.44 -1.74 -16.39
C LEU A 222 16.09 -2.82 -17.44
N LEU A 223 14.86 -2.81 -17.96
CA LEU A 223 14.42 -3.74 -18.99
C LEU A 223 15.20 -3.56 -20.31
N VAL A 224 15.45 -2.31 -20.71
CA VAL A 224 16.28 -2.02 -21.90
C VAL A 224 17.73 -2.45 -21.66
N ALA A 225 18.29 -2.21 -20.47
CA ALA A 225 19.63 -2.65 -20.14
C ALA A 225 19.75 -4.19 -20.15
N LEU A 226 18.76 -4.88 -19.60
CA LEU A 226 18.72 -6.35 -19.58
C LEU A 226 18.57 -6.94 -20.98
N SER A 227 17.70 -6.37 -21.83
CA SER A 227 17.52 -6.86 -23.20
C SER A 227 18.80 -6.70 -24.03
N ARG A 228 19.53 -5.59 -23.82
CA ARG A 228 20.85 -5.38 -24.41
C ARG A 228 21.86 -6.42 -23.95
N PHE A 229 21.97 -6.64 -22.64
CA PHE A 229 22.88 -7.63 -22.08
C PHE A 229 22.60 -9.05 -22.61
N MET A 230 21.33 -9.45 -22.68
CA MET A 230 20.95 -10.76 -23.22
C MET A 230 21.25 -10.89 -24.72
N ALA A 231 21.07 -9.82 -25.50
CA ALA A 231 21.42 -9.82 -26.92
C ALA A 231 22.93 -9.97 -27.12
N GLU A 232 23.75 -9.28 -26.32
CA GLU A 232 25.21 -9.42 -26.34
C GLU A 232 25.67 -10.82 -25.93
N ALA A 233 25.08 -11.38 -24.87
CA ALA A 233 25.39 -12.74 -24.42
C ALA A 233 25.02 -13.81 -25.48
N ALA A 234 23.92 -13.60 -26.22
CA ALA A 234 23.50 -14.51 -27.29
C ALA A 234 24.44 -14.48 -28.51
N HIS A 235 25.15 -13.38 -28.77
CA HIS A 235 26.14 -13.29 -29.84
C HIS A 235 27.47 -13.99 -29.52
N LEU A 236 27.73 -14.29 -28.25
CA LEU A 236 28.96 -14.95 -27.79
C LEU A 236 28.87 -16.49 -27.76
N ILE A 237 27.68 -17.05 -27.98
CA ILE A 237 27.39 -18.49 -27.99
C ILE A 237 27.26 -18.95 -29.44
#